data_AF-A0A2V8S5R6-F1
#
_entry.id   AF-A0A2V8S5R6-F1
#
_cell.length_a   1.000
_cell.length_b   1.000
_cell.length_c   1.000
_cell.angle_alpha   90.00
_cell.angle_beta   90.00
_cell.angle_gamma   90.00
#
_symmetry.space_group_name_H-M   'P 1'
#
loop_
_entity.id
_entity.type
_entity.pdbx_description
1 polymer ?
#
loop_
_entity_poly.entity_id
_entity_poly.type
_entity_poly.pdbx_seq_one_letter_code
_entity_poly.pdbx_strand_id
1 'polypeptide(L)' 'MVLKRLKKILGGGPEVDYSGVGRNDPCPCGSGEKFKNCCIDKVEKQ' A
#
# COMPACT_ATOMS: atom_id res chain seq x y z
N MET A 1 -1.53 16.54 34.02
CA MET A 1 -2.67 16.75 33.09
C MET A 1 -2.42 17.94 32.15
N VAL A 2 -1.26 18.08 31.50
CA VAL A 2 -1.05 19.11 30.46
C VAL A 2 0.03 18.57 29.51
N LEU A 3 -0.27 18.51 28.19
CA LEU A 3 0.68 18.32 27.06
C LEU A 3 1.27 16.93 26.72
N LYS A 4 0.49 15.85 26.73
CA LYS A 4 0.84 14.65 25.90
C LYS A 4 -0.27 14.28 24.91
N ARG A 5 -0.92 15.28 24.33
CA ARG A 5 -2.06 15.14 23.40
C ARG A 5 -1.77 15.64 21.97
N LEU A 6 -0.51 15.64 21.51
CA LEU A 6 -0.13 16.18 20.19
C LEU A 6 0.75 15.26 19.31
N LYS A 7 0.69 13.94 19.47
CA LYS A 7 1.47 12.98 18.65
C LYS A 7 0.65 12.05 17.74
N LYS A 8 -0.68 12.19 17.67
CA LYS A 8 -1.58 11.20 17.02
C LYS A 8 -2.13 11.59 15.64
N ILE A 9 -1.84 12.79 15.12
CA ILE A 9 -2.54 13.33 13.93
C ILE A 9 -1.81 13.15 12.58
N LEU A 10 -0.64 12.49 12.52
CA LEU A 10 0.23 12.56 11.31
C LEU A 10 0.80 11.22 10.81
N GLY A 11 0.22 10.07 11.17
CA GLY A 11 0.95 8.79 11.10
C GLY A 11 0.31 7.60 10.39
N GLY A 12 -0.63 7.77 9.46
CA GLY A 12 -1.20 6.61 8.74
C GLY A 12 -1.95 7.02 7.48
N GLY A 13 -1.38 6.71 6.31
CA GLY A 13 -2.12 6.69 5.06
C GLY A 13 -3.24 5.63 5.11
N PRO A 14 -4.16 5.60 4.12
CA PRO A 14 -5.15 4.55 4.05
C PRO A 14 -4.44 3.19 3.98
N GLU A 15 -4.72 2.33 4.95
CA GLU A 15 -4.38 0.92 4.89
C GLU A 15 -5.21 0.32 3.75
N VAL A 16 -4.59 0.22 2.56
CA VAL A 16 -5.26 -0.29 1.37
C VAL A 16 -5.31 -1.81 1.52
N ASP A 17 -6.52 -2.34 1.75
CA ASP A 17 -6.72 -3.78 1.78
C ASP A 17 -6.63 -4.36 0.37
N TYR A 18 -5.56 -5.10 0.08
CA TYR A 18 -5.36 -5.78 -1.19
C TYR A 18 -5.87 -7.24 -1.17
N SER A 19 -6.61 -7.63 -0.13
CA SER A 19 -7.17 -8.97 0.01
C SER A 19 -8.13 -9.27 -1.14
N GLY A 20 -7.72 -10.17 -2.04
CA GLY A 20 -8.53 -10.58 -3.20
C GLY A 20 -8.12 -9.95 -4.53
N VAL A 21 -7.12 -9.08 -4.57
CA VAL A 21 -6.55 -8.60 -5.84
C VAL A 21 -5.68 -9.69 -6.45
N GLY A 22 -6.03 -10.18 -7.63
CA GLY A 22 -5.28 -11.19 -8.36
C GLY A 22 -3.96 -10.64 -8.91
N ARG A 23 -2.93 -11.49 -9.01
CA ARG A 23 -1.59 -11.10 -9.51
C ARG A 23 -1.62 -10.41 -10.87
N ASN A 24 -2.54 -10.76 -11.76
CA ASN A 24 -2.61 -10.20 -13.11
C ASN A 24 -3.61 -9.04 -13.25
N ASP A 25 -4.37 -8.71 -12.20
CA ASP A 25 -5.35 -7.63 -12.22
C ASP A 25 -4.66 -6.26 -12.29
N PRO A 26 -5.31 -5.22 -12.81
CA PRO A 26 -4.78 -3.86 -12.74
C PRO A 26 -4.54 -3.45 -11.28
N CYS A 27 -3.41 -2.80 -11.01
CA CYS A 27 -3.06 -2.38 -9.65
C CYS A 27 -4.06 -1.34 -9.13
N PRO A 28 -4.72 -1.58 -7.98
CA PRO A 28 -5.64 -0.63 -7.36
C PRO A 28 -4.95 0.65 -6.85
N CYS A 29 -3.61 0.68 -6.87
CA CYS A 29 -2.79 1.87 -6.63
C CYS A 29 -2.86 2.93 -7.74
N GLY A 30 -3.44 2.61 -8.90
CA GLY A 30 -3.59 3.56 -10.02
C GLY A 30 -2.39 3.67 -10.95
N SER A 31 -1.40 2.79 -10.84
CA SER A 31 -0.21 2.80 -11.72
C SER A 31 -0.49 2.38 -13.17
N GLY A 32 -1.61 1.70 -13.42
CA GLY A 32 -1.92 1.08 -14.72
C GLY A 32 -1.16 -0.20 -15.01
N GLU A 33 -0.26 -0.63 -14.11
CA GLU A 33 0.46 -1.89 -14.21
C GLU A 33 -0.34 -3.06 -13.61
N LYS A 34 0.03 -4.30 -13.95
CA LYS A 34 -0.51 -5.49 -13.28
C LYS A 34 -0.08 -5.49 -11.81
N PHE A 35 -0.93 -5.96 -10.91
CA PHE A 35 -0.69 -5.97 -9.48
C PHE A 35 0.64 -6.64 -9.12
N LYS A 36 0.96 -7.78 -9.77
CA LYS A 36 2.26 -8.46 -9.65
C LYS A 36 3.45 -7.59 -10.02
N ASN A 37 3.36 -6.73 -11.02
CA ASN A 37 4.48 -5.90 -11.47
C ASN A 37 4.60 -4.57 -10.69
N CYS A 38 3.66 -4.28 -9.79
CA CYS A 38 3.57 -2.98 -9.14
C CYS A 38 3.67 -3.07 -7.62
N CYS A 39 2.58 -3.43 -6.94
CA CYS A 39 2.53 -3.50 -5.47
C CYS A 39 2.91 -4.86 -4.89
N ILE A 40 3.06 -5.92 -5.72
CA ILE A 40 3.48 -7.27 -5.28
C ILE A 40 4.97 -7.54 -5.51
N ASP A 41 5.53 -7.35 -6.71
CA ASP A 41 6.93 -7.77 -6.98
C ASP A 41 7.92 -6.61 -6.92
N LYS A 42 8.88 -6.76 -6.01
CA LYS A 42 10.30 -6.63 -6.34
C LYS A 42 10.92 -7.99 -6.03
N VAL A 43 12.01 -8.32 -6.72
CA VAL A 43 12.97 -9.42 -6.50
C VAL A 43 12.95 -10.52 -7.59
N GLU A 44 14.14 -10.70 -8.18
CA GLU A 44 14.61 -11.82 -9.02
C GLU A 44 14.28 -11.85 -10.53
N LYS A 45 15.08 -11.08 -11.29
CA LYS A 45 15.68 -11.60 -12.53
C LYS A 45 17.19 -11.75 -12.30
N GLN A 46 17.66 -12.99 -12.22
CA GLN A 46 19.06 -13.38 -12.44
C GLN A 46 19.37 -13.33 -13.94
#